data_AF-A0A7S1QI22-F1
#
_entry.id   AF-A0A7S1QI22-F1
#
_cell.length_a   1.000
_cell.length_b   1.000
_cell.length_c   1.000
_cell.angle_alpha   90.00
_cell.angle_beta   90.00
_cell.angle_gamma   90.00
#
_symmetry.space_group_name_H-M   'P 1'
#
loop_
_entity.id
_entity.type
_entity.pdbx_description
1 polymer ?
#
loop_
_entity_poly.entity_id
_entity_poly.type
_entity_poly.pdbx_seq_one_letter_code
_entity_poly.pdbx_strand_id
1 'polypeptide(L)'
;ELSMGEYDQPVVGMQSCFDFSEAEGHKTEWRAREWFVVRNAGVSLSEDNVLIPHVEMAIEAREQINGADGIEDSAITRADHPLVKYADAFTRYFDVIAERKSVIYHIRELAKATVLAKFLVDSKASLPDTWYDLAEEAQALSNPEIPQLWNERCHTSIQVRDGKIVDSGEDRTCAKLQGVYGGVEFGTDRVQIVGFRRPVAAVLSEIPRGVDLNLDQFNLSAPRRSSPSGGCSILAGKDAKAPMGKAFWKSIMPGVSSAFADSHKSFFRDLFNPHLSDRRSEGELFVPPEPNMAYVQKLQNLLQEEVGIVQRRKERFCSESFDMGQADPLFPASWAPSADIVKQQPSKLQWVPPGVGGHNHSRMKLHSSAPGMERVVEEELPVFDKMTEDGTRFRIYQVGGLEIRTIQEHGRREAVGAAFSSCAPARAPISYMGGSLKDGEVIVKALEYVESGRSGAKRSSVYDCRYYAVLETDKGNTIVTERLPDRKLTWEENPLGLQARNYLAKVTRFAEGRSAGVTVGEMKAHHQAEAQRAGTGDLAADMESYARAVFTRAQTPSARGPPAFGGLPFGAPGFAPGGYAMGGYSAGVH
;
A
#
# COMPACT_ATOMS: atom_id res chain seq x y z
N GLU A 1 8.56 -13.23 -18.71
CA GLU A 1 8.88 -12.12 -17.78
C GLU A 1 7.73 -11.81 -16.80
N LEU A 2 6.54 -11.42 -17.27
CA LEU A 2 5.39 -11.16 -16.38
C LEU A 2 4.99 -12.39 -15.58
N SER A 3 4.81 -13.55 -16.22
CA SER A 3 4.54 -14.82 -15.52
C SER A 3 5.58 -15.14 -14.46
N MET A 4 6.83 -14.75 -14.71
CA MET A 4 7.99 -14.97 -13.84
C MET A 4 8.10 -13.98 -12.67
N GLY A 5 7.21 -12.99 -12.56
CA GLY A 5 7.32 -11.95 -11.53
C GLY A 5 8.63 -11.16 -11.60
N GLU A 6 9.20 -11.00 -12.80
CA GLU A 6 10.36 -10.12 -13.04
C GLU A 6 9.95 -8.65 -13.10
N TYR A 7 8.68 -8.41 -13.43
CA TYR A 7 8.05 -7.11 -13.47
C TYR A 7 6.79 -7.12 -12.61
N ASP A 8 6.40 -5.93 -12.16
CA ASP A 8 5.14 -5.73 -11.47
C ASP A 8 3.96 -6.17 -12.34
N GLN A 9 3.02 -6.88 -11.74
CA GLN A 9 1.85 -7.36 -12.47
C GLN A 9 0.98 -6.18 -12.93
N PRO A 10 0.41 -6.23 -14.15
CA PRO A 10 -0.45 -5.17 -14.71
C PRO A 10 -1.80 -5.01 -13.99
N VAL A 11 -2.11 -5.86 -13.00
CA VAL A 11 -3.40 -5.98 -12.32
C VAL A 11 -3.14 -6.12 -10.83
N VAL A 12 -3.85 -5.34 -10.04
CA VAL A 12 -3.65 -5.31 -8.59
C VAL A 12 -4.06 -6.65 -7.96
N GLY A 13 -3.14 -7.26 -7.21
CA GLY A 13 -3.31 -8.55 -6.54
C GLY A 13 -3.25 -9.76 -7.46
N MET A 14 -2.97 -9.58 -8.74
CA MET A 14 -2.63 -10.70 -9.61
C MET A 14 -1.28 -11.27 -9.16
N GLN A 15 -1.23 -12.59 -9.00
CA GLN A 15 -0.04 -13.33 -8.57
C GLN A 15 0.75 -13.82 -9.79
N SER A 16 2.06 -13.86 -9.69
CA SER A 16 2.96 -14.53 -10.65
C SER A 16 2.91 -16.06 -10.46
N CYS A 17 3.47 -16.81 -11.42
CA CYS A 17 3.57 -18.27 -11.27
C CYS A 17 4.47 -18.67 -10.08
N PHE A 18 5.45 -17.85 -9.71
CA PHE A 18 6.27 -18.09 -8.52
C PHE A 18 5.51 -17.83 -7.22
N ASP A 19 4.68 -16.79 -7.17
CA ASP A 19 3.84 -16.52 -6.01
C ASP A 19 2.89 -17.70 -5.75
N PHE A 20 2.29 -18.26 -6.81
CA PHE A 20 1.51 -19.50 -6.72
C PHE A 20 2.36 -20.70 -6.27
N SER A 21 3.56 -20.85 -6.82
CA SER A 21 4.49 -21.93 -6.46
C SER A 21 4.88 -21.89 -4.98
N GLU A 22 5.14 -20.68 -4.45
CA GLU A 22 5.53 -20.47 -3.05
C GLU A 22 4.35 -20.68 -2.10
N ALA A 23 3.20 -20.05 -2.38
CA ALA A 23 2.02 -20.11 -1.52
C ALA A 23 1.48 -21.54 -1.34
N GLU A 24 1.59 -22.38 -2.35
CA GLU A 24 1.10 -23.76 -2.33
C GLU A 24 2.18 -24.78 -1.91
N GLY A 25 3.39 -24.29 -1.61
CA GLY A 25 4.49 -25.15 -1.21
C GLY A 25 4.89 -26.13 -2.30
N HIS A 26 4.77 -25.76 -3.59
CA HIS A 26 5.33 -26.52 -4.71
C HIS A 26 6.85 -26.47 -4.61
N LYS A 27 7.38 -27.41 -3.82
CA LYS A 27 8.81 -27.57 -3.55
C LYS A 27 9.51 -28.34 -4.65
N THR A 28 8.80 -28.84 -5.66
CA THR A 28 9.35 -29.66 -6.74
C THR A 28 9.80 -28.81 -7.93
N GLU A 29 10.75 -29.33 -8.70
CA GLU A 29 11.10 -28.82 -10.03
C GLU A 29 9.84 -28.85 -10.91
N TRP A 30 9.58 -27.77 -11.65
CA TRP A 30 8.52 -27.75 -12.65
C TRP A 30 8.98 -26.92 -13.84
N ARG A 31 8.52 -27.33 -15.01
CA ARG A 31 8.74 -26.61 -16.27
C ARG A 31 7.39 -26.49 -16.95
N ALA A 32 7.16 -25.37 -17.59
CA ALA A 32 5.94 -25.20 -18.36
C ALA A 32 6.14 -24.20 -19.48
N ARG A 33 5.24 -24.28 -20.46
CA ARG A 33 5.19 -23.41 -21.62
C ARG A 33 3.93 -22.57 -21.56
N GLU A 34 4.01 -21.32 -21.99
CA GLU A 34 2.89 -20.36 -22.04
C GLU A 34 2.70 -19.81 -23.47
N TRP A 35 1.46 -19.59 -23.90
CA TRP A 35 1.16 -18.93 -25.16
C TRP A 35 -0.16 -18.16 -25.17
N PHE A 36 -0.22 -17.17 -26.05
CA PHE A 36 -1.46 -16.45 -26.36
C PHE A 36 -2.31 -17.23 -27.36
N VAL A 37 -3.61 -17.31 -27.13
CA VAL A 37 -4.57 -17.94 -28.04
C VAL A 37 -5.71 -17.01 -28.39
N VAL A 38 -6.29 -17.22 -29.55
CA VAL A 38 -7.61 -16.65 -29.91
C VAL A 38 -8.66 -17.71 -29.59
N ARG A 39 -9.47 -17.49 -28.54
CA ARG A 39 -10.57 -18.39 -28.16
C ARG A 39 -11.82 -18.17 -28.99
N ASN A 40 -12.02 -16.95 -29.46
CA ASN A 40 -13.15 -16.57 -30.28
C ASN A 40 -12.72 -15.49 -31.26
N ALA A 41 -13.18 -15.58 -32.50
CA ALA A 41 -12.92 -14.59 -33.53
C ALA A 41 -14.15 -14.42 -34.41
N GLY A 42 -14.33 -13.21 -34.91
CA GLY A 42 -15.32 -12.93 -35.92
C GLY A 42 -15.20 -11.54 -36.49
N VAL A 43 -16.03 -11.27 -37.49
CA VAL A 43 -16.18 -9.94 -38.09
C VAL A 43 -17.63 -9.55 -38.01
N SER A 44 -17.88 -8.33 -37.53
CA SER A 44 -19.21 -7.73 -37.50
C SER A 44 -19.32 -6.67 -38.58
N LEU A 45 -20.51 -6.46 -39.13
CA LEU A 45 -20.79 -5.36 -40.06
C LEU A 45 -21.65 -4.31 -39.34
N SER A 46 -21.14 -3.08 -39.24
CA SER A 46 -21.89 -1.95 -38.68
C SER A 46 -23.01 -1.47 -39.61
N GLU A 47 -23.90 -0.61 -39.11
CA GLU A 47 -24.96 0.01 -39.91
C GLU A 47 -24.42 0.84 -41.07
N ASP A 48 -23.25 1.45 -40.88
CA ASP A 48 -22.53 2.24 -41.90
C ASP A 48 -21.66 1.36 -42.82
N ASN A 49 -21.87 0.04 -42.82
CA ASN A 49 -21.14 -0.96 -43.60
C ASN A 49 -19.63 -1.01 -43.30
N VAL A 50 -19.23 -0.72 -42.06
CA VAL A 50 -17.84 -0.88 -41.62
C VAL A 50 -17.65 -2.28 -41.05
N LEU A 51 -16.62 -2.99 -41.51
CA LEU A 51 -16.21 -4.28 -40.95
C LEU A 51 -15.45 -4.04 -39.64
N ILE A 52 -15.90 -4.68 -38.56
CA ILE A 52 -15.34 -4.55 -37.22
C ILE A 52 -14.89 -5.96 -36.77
N PRO A 53 -13.58 -6.24 -36.80
CA PRO A 53 -13.06 -7.50 -36.26
C PRO A 53 -13.21 -7.53 -34.74
N HIS A 54 -13.55 -8.70 -34.20
CA HIS A 54 -13.56 -8.97 -32.77
C HIS A 54 -12.77 -10.24 -32.49
N VAL A 55 -12.04 -10.20 -31.37
CA VAL A 55 -11.27 -11.34 -30.87
C VAL A 55 -11.46 -11.44 -29.36
N GLU A 56 -11.55 -12.67 -28.87
CA GLU A 56 -11.42 -13.01 -27.46
C GLU A 56 -10.08 -13.71 -27.30
N MET A 57 -9.12 -12.95 -26.76
CA MET A 57 -7.78 -13.47 -26.50
C MET A 57 -7.73 -14.15 -25.14
N ALA A 58 -6.85 -15.12 -25.01
CA ALA A 58 -6.53 -15.76 -23.74
C ALA A 58 -5.07 -16.18 -23.70
N ILE A 59 -4.66 -16.73 -22.56
CA ILE A 59 -3.39 -17.42 -22.38
C ILE A 59 -3.69 -18.87 -22.03
N GLU A 60 -2.89 -19.78 -22.59
CA GLU A 60 -2.84 -21.17 -22.20
C GLU A 60 -1.44 -21.52 -21.70
N ALA A 61 -1.37 -22.50 -20.81
CA ALA A 61 -0.11 -23.05 -20.34
C ALA A 61 -0.15 -24.57 -20.35
N ARG A 62 0.99 -25.19 -20.67
CA ARG A 62 1.19 -26.64 -20.54
C ARG A 62 2.41 -26.96 -19.71
N GLU A 63 2.27 -27.92 -18.81
CA GLU A 63 3.39 -28.50 -18.07
C GLU A 63 4.32 -29.22 -19.04
N GLN A 64 5.62 -29.14 -18.81
CA GLN A 64 6.64 -29.80 -19.62
C GLN A 64 7.30 -30.91 -18.82
N ILE A 65 7.48 -32.04 -19.48
CA ILE A 65 8.06 -33.26 -18.92
C ILE A 65 9.28 -33.69 -19.74
N ASN A 66 10.17 -34.46 -19.11
CA ASN A 66 11.27 -35.09 -19.83
C ASN A 66 10.76 -36.35 -20.53
N GLY A 67 10.55 -36.26 -21.84
CA GLY A 67 10.23 -37.36 -22.74
C GLY A 67 11.49 -38.09 -23.24
N ALA A 68 11.28 -39.04 -24.15
CA ALA A 68 12.38 -39.81 -24.76
C ALA A 68 13.32 -38.94 -25.61
N ASP A 69 12.77 -37.89 -26.25
CA ASP A 69 13.48 -37.02 -27.19
C ASP A 69 13.83 -35.64 -26.60
N GLY A 70 13.68 -35.47 -25.28
CA GLY A 70 13.97 -34.22 -24.57
C GLY A 70 12.77 -33.63 -23.84
N ILE A 71 12.69 -32.30 -23.77
CA ILE A 71 11.60 -31.60 -23.07
C ILE A 71 10.39 -31.52 -24.00
N GLU A 72 9.28 -32.13 -23.61
CA GLU A 72 8.01 -32.12 -24.35
C GLU A 72 6.84 -31.64 -23.48
N ASP A 73 5.77 -31.17 -24.11
CA ASP A 73 4.56 -30.75 -23.38
C ASP A 73 3.78 -31.98 -22.91
N SER A 74 3.39 -31.99 -21.63
CA SER A 74 2.53 -33.02 -21.08
C SER A 74 1.18 -33.05 -21.80
N ALA A 75 0.74 -34.26 -22.17
CA ALA A 75 -0.56 -34.47 -22.79
C ALA A 75 -1.73 -33.99 -21.91
N ILE A 76 -1.56 -34.05 -20.59
CA ILE A 76 -2.52 -33.55 -19.62
C ILE A 76 -1.75 -32.67 -18.63
N THR A 77 -2.03 -31.38 -18.66
CA THR A 77 -1.47 -30.46 -17.68
C THR A 77 -2.36 -30.43 -16.45
N ARG A 78 -1.74 -30.56 -15.28
CA ARG A 78 -2.45 -30.51 -14.00
C ARG A 78 -3.03 -29.10 -13.73
N ALA A 79 -4.26 -29.03 -13.24
CA ALA A 79 -4.95 -27.75 -12.98
C ALA A 79 -4.33 -26.94 -11.83
N ASP A 80 -3.60 -27.59 -10.93
CA ASP A 80 -2.86 -26.97 -9.83
C ASP A 80 -1.42 -26.59 -10.23
N HIS A 81 -1.07 -26.62 -11.52
CA HIS A 81 0.22 -26.15 -11.98
C HIS A 81 0.32 -24.62 -11.81
N PRO A 82 1.40 -24.05 -11.22
CA PRO A 82 1.50 -22.61 -10.98
C PRO A 82 1.36 -21.75 -12.24
N LEU A 83 1.93 -22.19 -13.37
CA LEU A 83 1.79 -21.49 -14.65
C LEU A 83 0.37 -21.58 -15.25
N VAL A 84 -0.39 -22.64 -14.97
CA VAL A 84 -1.80 -22.73 -15.39
C VAL A 84 -2.65 -21.75 -14.62
N LYS A 85 -2.46 -21.66 -13.30
CA LYS A 85 -3.13 -20.66 -12.46
C LYS A 85 -2.83 -19.24 -12.91
N TYR A 86 -1.57 -18.98 -13.28
CA TYR A 86 -1.17 -17.72 -13.88
C TYR A 86 -1.92 -17.45 -15.20
N ALA A 87 -1.91 -18.41 -16.14
CA ALA A 87 -2.59 -18.29 -17.43
C ALA A 87 -4.10 -18.05 -17.28
N ASP A 88 -4.76 -18.73 -16.34
CA ASP A 88 -6.17 -18.53 -16.03
C ASP A 88 -6.45 -17.14 -15.47
N ALA A 89 -5.62 -16.67 -14.52
CA ALA A 89 -5.72 -15.33 -13.97
C ALA A 89 -5.47 -14.26 -15.06
N PHE A 90 -4.44 -14.44 -15.89
CA PHE A 90 -4.13 -13.53 -16.99
C PHE A 90 -5.28 -13.48 -18.00
N THR A 91 -5.83 -14.64 -18.38
CA THR A 91 -6.97 -14.73 -19.29
C THR A 91 -8.18 -13.98 -18.75
N ARG A 92 -8.49 -14.13 -17.46
CA ARG A 92 -9.58 -13.39 -16.81
C ARG A 92 -9.40 -11.88 -16.93
N TYR A 93 -8.18 -11.39 -16.74
CA TYR A 93 -7.86 -9.97 -16.77
C TYR A 93 -7.35 -9.47 -18.13
N PHE A 94 -7.37 -10.29 -19.18
CA PHE A 94 -6.70 -10.01 -20.45
C PHE A 94 -7.04 -8.62 -21.00
N ASP A 95 -8.32 -8.24 -20.96
CA ASP A 95 -8.77 -6.96 -21.49
C ASP A 95 -8.18 -5.76 -20.74
N VAL A 96 -8.16 -5.80 -19.40
CA VAL A 96 -7.53 -4.75 -18.59
C VAL A 96 -6.02 -4.71 -18.85
N ILE A 97 -5.38 -5.88 -18.96
CA ILE A 97 -3.95 -5.98 -19.25
C ILE A 97 -3.64 -5.40 -20.63
N ALA A 98 -4.45 -5.72 -21.64
CA ALA A 98 -4.32 -5.16 -22.98
C ALA A 98 -4.53 -3.64 -22.98
N GLU A 99 -5.45 -3.10 -22.18
CA GLU A 99 -5.55 -1.65 -22.05
C GLU A 99 -4.39 -1.02 -21.27
N ARG A 100 -3.63 -1.79 -20.49
CA ARG A 100 -2.54 -1.24 -19.67
C ARG A 100 -1.16 -1.41 -20.31
N LYS A 101 -0.93 -2.50 -21.02
CA LYS A 101 0.36 -2.91 -21.57
C LYS A 101 0.34 -2.83 -23.09
N SER A 102 1.10 -1.90 -23.63
CA SER A 102 1.17 -1.60 -25.07
C SER A 102 1.48 -2.85 -25.91
N VAL A 103 2.41 -3.70 -25.47
CA VAL A 103 2.73 -4.94 -26.17
C VAL A 103 1.54 -5.90 -26.27
N ILE A 104 0.75 -6.03 -25.19
CA ILE A 104 -0.44 -6.90 -25.16
C ILE A 104 -1.58 -6.29 -25.96
N TYR A 105 -1.75 -4.96 -25.91
CA TYR A 105 -2.64 -4.22 -26.80
C TYR A 105 -2.35 -4.55 -28.27
N HIS A 106 -1.09 -4.41 -28.69
CA HIS A 106 -0.68 -4.62 -30.07
C HIS A 106 -0.80 -6.09 -30.50
N ILE A 107 -0.56 -7.06 -29.61
CA ILE A 107 -0.83 -8.47 -29.90
C ILE A 107 -2.33 -8.69 -30.21
N ARG A 108 -3.24 -8.08 -29.42
CA ARG A 108 -4.68 -8.15 -29.67
C ARG A 108 -5.06 -7.49 -30.99
N GLU A 109 -4.53 -6.31 -31.29
CA GLU A 109 -4.82 -5.60 -32.53
C GLU A 109 -4.26 -6.34 -33.77
N LEU A 110 -3.10 -6.99 -33.64
CA LEU A 110 -2.55 -7.87 -34.67
C LEU A 110 -3.47 -9.08 -34.91
N ALA A 111 -4.01 -9.69 -33.85
CA ALA A 111 -4.99 -10.77 -33.98
C ALA A 111 -6.26 -10.29 -34.69
N LYS A 112 -6.79 -9.10 -34.35
CA LYS A 112 -7.93 -8.48 -35.06
C LYS A 112 -7.64 -8.26 -36.55
N ALA A 113 -6.47 -7.72 -36.87
CA ALA A 113 -6.04 -7.51 -38.25
C ALA A 113 -5.96 -8.84 -39.02
N THR A 114 -5.42 -9.88 -38.38
CA THR A 114 -5.31 -11.24 -38.96
C THR A 114 -6.69 -11.84 -39.23
N VAL A 115 -7.63 -11.68 -38.28
CA VAL A 115 -9.03 -12.11 -38.45
C VAL A 115 -9.72 -11.39 -39.60
N LEU A 116 -9.52 -10.08 -39.73
CA LEU A 116 -10.07 -9.31 -40.83
C LEU A 116 -9.46 -9.73 -42.18
N ALA A 117 -8.14 -9.92 -42.25
CA ALA A 117 -7.47 -10.39 -43.44
C ALA A 117 -8.00 -11.76 -43.87
N LYS A 118 -8.11 -12.72 -42.94
CA LYS A 118 -8.69 -14.04 -43.22
C LYS A 118 -10.14 -13.94 -43.70
N PHE A 119 -10.96 -13.11 -43.05
CA PHE A 119 -12.34 -12.87 -43.47
C PHE A 119 -12.41 -12.38 -44.93
N LEU A 120 -11.57 -11.42 -45.32
CA LEU A 120 -11.55 -10.88 -46.68
C LEU A 120 -11.14 -11.94 -47.72
N VAL A 121 -10.14 -12.78 -47.38
CA VAL A 121 -9.70 -13.90 -48.23
C VAL A 121 -10.80 -14.96 -48.35
N ASP A 122 -11.35 -15.43 -47.23
CA ASP A 122 -12.35 -16.51 -47.19
C ASP A 122 -13.68 -16.10 -47.85
N SER A 123 -14.08 -14.82 -47.70
CA SER A 123 -15.26 -14.26 -48.36
C SER A 123 -15.05 -13.94 -49.84
N LYS A 124 -13.82 -14.07 -50.35
CA LYS A 124 -13.43 -13.67 -51.72
C LYS A 124 -13.82 -12.22 -52.01
N ALA A 125 -13.63 -11.34 -51.02
CA ALA A 125 -13.93 -9.93 -51.17
C ALA A 125 -13.08 -9.33 -52.30
N SER A 126 -13.73 -8.63 -53.24
CA SER A 126 -13.03 -7.95 -54.33
C SER A 126 -12.36 -6.68 -53.79
N LEU A 127 -11.06 -6.77 -53.47
CA LEU A 127 -10.25 -5.63 -53.06
C LEU A 127 -9.46 -5.07 -54.26
N PRO A 128 -9.32 -3.74 -54.41
CA PRO A 128 -8.43 -3.15 -55.40
C PRO A 128 -6.98 -3.61 -55.20
N ASP A 129 -6.22 -3.78 -56.29
CA ASP A 129 -4.82 -4.24 -56.25
C ASP A 129 -3.94 -3.41 -55.31
N THR A 130 -4.23 -2.12 -55.19
CA THR A 130 -3.51 -1.21 -54.29
C THR A 130 -3.49 -1.67 -52.84
N TRP A 131 -4.49 -2.44 -52.38
CA TRP A 131 -4.50 -3.00 -51.02
C TRP A 131 -3.41 -4.05 -50.80
N TYR A 132 -3.06 -4.80 -51.85
CA TYR A 132 -1.96 -5.75 -51.82
C TYR A 132 -0.60 -5.04 -51.95
N ASP A 133 -0.59 -3.86 -52.59
CA ASP A 133 0.59 -3.01 -52.76
C ASP A 133 0.85 -2.06 -51.56
N LEU A 134 -0.05 -2.02 -50.56
CA LEU A 134 0.12 -1.19 -49.35
C LEU A 134 1.25 -1.68 -48.44
N ALA A 135 1.58 -2.97 -48.50
CA ALA A 135 2.77 -3.46 -47.84
C ALA A 135 3.97 -2.88 -48.58
N GLU A 136 4.74 -1.99 -47.94
CA GLU A 136 6.06 -1.62 -48.46
C GLU A 136 6.79 -2.89 -48.85
N GLU A 137 7.47 -2.88 -50.01
CA GLU A 137 8.24 -4.00 -50.54
C GLU A 137 9.05 -4.56 -49.38
N ALA A 138 8.60 -5.70 -48.83
CA ALA A 138 9.04 -6.13 -47.52
C ALA A 138 10.55 -6.23 -47.61
N GLN A 139 11.26 -5.28 -47.01
CA GLN A 139 12.70 -5.40 -46.90
C GLN A 139 12.87 -6.77 -46.29
N ALA A 140 13.62 -7.63 -46.98
CA ALA A 140 13.97 -8.93 -46.46
C ALA A 140 14.80 -8.65 -45.21
N LEU A 141 14.12 -8.33 -44.11
CA LEU A 141 14.65 -8.23 -42.79
C LEU A 141 15.23 -9.62 -42.60
N SER A 142 16.57 -9.68 -42.65
CA SER A 142 17.33 -10.87 -42.32
C SER A 142 16.67 -11.50 -41.12
N ASN A 143 16.02 -12.65 -41.32
CA ASN A 143 15.15 -13.36 -40.37
C ASN A 143 15.24 -12.72 -38.98
N PRO A 144 14.31 -11.82 -38.59
CA PRO A 144 14.29 -11.37 -37.22
C PRO A 144 14.11 -12.65 -36.41
N GLU A 145 15.19 -13.12 -35.80
CA GLU A 145 15.19 -14.25 -34.90
C GLU A 145 14.19 -13.86 -33.84
N ILE A 146 12.97 -14.42 -33.93
CA ILE A 146 11.90 -14.14 -32.99
C ILE A 146 12.52 -14.47 -31.63
N PRO A 147 12.70 -13.49 -30.74
CA PRO A 147 13.43 -13.73 -29.51
C PRO A 147 12.76 -14.87 -28.75
N GLN A 148 13.42 -16.03 -28.70
CA GLN A 148 12.97 -17.12 -27.85
C GLN A 148 13.35 -16.73 -26.43
N LEU A 149 12.35 -16.34 -25.65
CA LEU A 149 12.55 -16.03 -24.24
C LEU A 149 12.57 -17.35 -23.45
N TRP A 150 13.78 -17.80 -23.19
CA TRP A 150 14.12 -18.80 -22.18
C TRP A 150 14.49 -18.11 -20.87
N ASN A 151 13.58 -18.11 -19.90
CA ASN A 151 13.90 -17.64 -18.54
C ASN A 151 13.89 -18.84 -17.60
N GLU A 152 15.06 -19.18 -17.08
CA GLU A 152 15.22 -20.18 -16.03
C GLU A 152 15.58 -19.46 -14.73
N ARG A 153 14.78 -19.69 -13.68
CA ARG A 153 15.13 -19.26 -12.33
C ARG A 153 15.67 -20.44 -11.55
N CYS A 154 16.88 -20.25 -11.03
CA CYS A 154 17.58 -21.20 -10.20
C CYS A 154 17.48 -20.73 -8.74
N HIS A 155 16.67 -21.42 -7.94
CA HIS A 155 16.59 -21.16 -6.51
C HIS A 155 17.61 -22.04 -5.77
N THR A 156 18.60 -21.40 -5.15
CA THR A 156 19.55 -22.05 -4.24
C THR A 156 19.24 -21.64 -2.80
N SER A 157 19.01 -22.64 -1.94
CA SER A 157 18.83 -22.39 -0.51
C SER A 157 20.20 -22.55 0.18
N ILE A 158 20.75 -21.45 0.66
CA ILE A 158 22.05 -21.45 1.36
C ILE A 158 21.78 -21.58 2.86
N GLN A 159 22.14 -22.72 3.46
CA GLN A 159 22.10 -22.90 4.90
C GLN A 159 23.44 -22.46 5.52
N VAL A 160 23.37 -21.61 6.55
CA VAL A 160 24.54 -21.20 7.32
C VAL A 160 24.43 -21.80 8.72
N ARG A 161 25.41 -22.63 9.11
CA ARG A 161 25.55 -23.17 10.48
C ARG A 161 26.92 -22.80 11.02
N ASP A 162 26.96 -22.26 12.24
CA ASP A 162 28.19 -21.84 12.92
C ASP A 162 29.09 -20.91 12.08
N GLY A 163 28.48 -19.98 11.33
CA GLY A 163 29.19 -19.03 10.47
C GLY A 163 29.82 -19.65 9.22
N LYS A 164 29.57 -20.93 8.94
CA LYS A 164 29.96 -21.61 7.70
C LYS A 164 28.73 -21.89 6.84
N ILE A 165 28.88 -21.67 5.53
CA ILE A 165 27.92 -22.19 4.56
C ILE A 165 28.06 -23.71 4.62
N VAL A 166 27.06 -24.39 5.15
CA VAL A 166 27.00 -25.84 5.11
C VAL A 166 26.25 -26.21 3.84
N ASP A 167 26.92 -26.96 2.97
CA ASP A 167 26.20 -27.69 1.91
C ASP A 167 25.16 -28.58 2.61
N SER A 168 23.92 -28.57 2.12
CA SER A 168 22.80 -29.25 2.74
C SER A 168 22.89 -30.78 2.56
N GLY A 169 23.93 -31.41 3.11
CA GLY A 169 24.13 -32.87 3.10
C GLY A 169 24.41 -33.46 1.71
N GLU A 170 24.86 -34.72 1.70
CA GLU A 170 25.26 -35.48 0.51
C GLU A 170 24.13 -35.76 -0.49
N ASP A 171 22.87 -35.48 -0.12
CA ASP A 171 21.82 -35.24 -1.11
C ASP A 171 22.06 -33.85 -1.70
N ARG A 172 22.92 -33.79 -2.73
CA ARG A 172 22.95 -32.73 -3.73
C ARG A 172 21.58 -32.64 -4.40
N THR A 173 20.57 -32.17 -3.67
CA THR A 173 19.29 -31.76 -4.24
C THR A 173 19.64 -30.67 -5.22
N CYS A 174 19.64 -31.07 -6.50
CA CYS A 174 19.82 -30.26 -7.68
C CYS A 174 19.14 -28.92 -7.44
N ALA A 175 19.81 -27.82 -7.79
CA ALA A 175 19.18 -26.52 -7.78
C ALA A 175 17.79 -26.65 -8.41
N LYS A 176 16.74 -26.22 -7.69
CA LYS A 176 15.37 -26.36 -8.18
C LYS A 176 15.25 -25.46 -9.39
N LEU A 177 15.23 -26.08 -10.56
CA LEU A 177 15.13 -25.38 -11.82
C LEU A 177 13.66 -25.14 -12.12
N GLN A 178 13.22 -23.90 -12.04
CA GLN A 178 11.89 -23.51 -12.47
C GLN A 178 12.06 -22.81 -13.83
N GLY A 179 11.53 -23.44 -14.87
CA GLY A 179 11.66 -22.98 -16.24
C GLY A 179 10.31 -22.59 -16.81
N VAL A 180 10.22 -21.39 -17.39
CA VAL A 180 9.09 -21.00 -18.23
C VAL A 180 9.61 -20.75 -19.63
N TYR A 181 8.98 -21.43 -20.59
CA TYR A 181 9.31 -21.31 -22.00
C TYR A 181 8.16 -20.62 -22.71
N GLY A 182 8.48 -19.63 -23.55
CA GLY A 182 7.51 -18.92 -24.38
C GLY A 182 7.97 -18.84 -25.82
N GLY A 183 7.04 -18.57 -26.73
CA GLY A 183 7.34 -18.37 -28.14
C GLY A 183 6.25 -17.55 -28.83
N VAL A 184 6.46 -17.23 -30.12
CA VAL A 184 5.46 -16.58 -30.98
C VAL A 184 5.42 -17.28 -32.35
N GLU A 185 4.29 -17.89 -32.73
CA GLU A 185 3.98 -18.60 -33.98
C GLU A 185 2.59 -18.14 -34.43
N PHE A 186 2.56 -17.24 -35.41
CA PHE A 186 1.30 -16.65 -35.87
C PHE A 186 0.45 -17.60 -36.74
N GLY A 187 0.89 -18.83 -36.98
CA GLY A 187 0.23 -19.78 -37.87
C GLY A 187 0.07 -19.29 -39.32
N THR A 188 0.82 -18.24 -39.72
CA THR A 188 0.71 -17.60 -41.04
C THR A 188 1.19 -18.50 -42.17
N ASP A 189 2.06 -19.45 -41.86
CA ASP A 189 2.51 -20.55 -42.71
C ASP A 189 1.36 -21.47 -43.18
N ARG A 190 0.22 -21.46 -42.49
CA ARG A 190 -0.95 -22.28 -42.84
C ARG A 190 -1.99 -21.55 -43.68
N VAL A 191 -1.95 -20.22 -43.73
CA VAL A 191 -2.82 -19.45 -44.63
C VAL A 191 -2.27 -19.63 -46.05
N GLN A 192 -2.75 -20.64 -46.76
CA GLN A 192 -2.46 -20.82 -48.18
C GLN A 192 -3.09 -19.68 -48.99
N ILE A 193 -2.42 -18.53 -49.05
CA ILE A 193 -2.79 -17.44 -49.96
C ILE A 193 -2.52 -17.94 -51.38
N VAL A 194 -3.58 -18.39 -52.05
CA VAL A 194 -3.56 -18.95 -53.40
C VAL A 194 -3.06 -17.86 -54.37
N GLY A 195 -1.75 -17.81 -54.62
CA GLY A 195 -1.12 -16.84 -55.52
C GLY A 195 0.38 -16.65 -55.33
N PHE A 196 0.90 -16.83 -54.10
CA PHE A 196 2.34 -16.72 -53.80
C PHE A 196 2.98 -18.10 -53.63
N ARG A 197 3.31 -18.78 -54.74
CA ARG A 197 4.11 -20.01 -54.71
C ARG A 197 5.59 -19.68 -54.51
N ARG A 198 6.04 -19.49 -53.26
CA ARG A 198 7.45 -19.67 -52.90
C ARG A 198 7.61 -20.98 -52.11
N PRO A 199 8.49 -21.90 -52.52
CA PRO A 199 8.79 -23.09 -51.75
C PRO A 199 9.65 -22.70 -50.55
N VAL A 200 9.02 -22.55 -49.37
CA VAL A 200 9.75 -22.43 -48.11
C VAL A 200 9.98 -23.85 -47.59
N ALA A 201 11.25 -24.21 -47.39
CA ALA A 201 11.69 -25.55 -47.06
C ALA A 201 11.17 -26.01 -45.68
N ALA A 202 10.54 -27.19 -45.66
CA ALA A 202 10.00 -27.86 -44.49
C ALA A 202 11.06 -28.65 -43.71
N VAL A 203 12.04 -27.98 -43.07
CA VAL A 203 13.17 -28.67 -42.40
C VAL A 203 13.38 -28.30 -40.92
N LEU A 204 12.51 -27.56 -40.24
CA LEU A 204 12.71 -27.25 -38.79
C LEU A 204 11.43 -27.38 -37.95
N SER A 205 10.77 -28.53 -37.97
CA SER A 205 9.49 -28.76 -37.27
C SER A 205 9.61 -29.55 -35.97
N GLU A 206 10.49 -29.16 -35.04
CA GLU A 206 10.48 -29.66 -33.65
C GLU A 206 10.89 -28.55 -32.66
N ILE A 207 10.48 -27.30 -32.91
CA ILE A 207 10.80 -26.17 -32.02
C ILE A 207 9.52 -25.68 -31.32
N PRO A 208 9.59 -25.33 -30.02
CA PRO A 208 8.47 -24.84 -29.22
C PRO A 208 7.72 -23.68 -29.87
N ARG A 209 6.41 -23.86 -30.01
CA ARG A 209 5.48 -22.91 -30.61
C ARG A 209 4.78 -22.19 -29.46
N GLY A 210 5.03 -20.90 -29.27
CA GLY A 210 4.19 -20.07 -28.41
C GLY A 210 3.42 -19.10 -29.30
N VAL A 211 2.28 -18.59 -28.87
CA VAL A 211 1.18 -18.04 -29.70
C VAL A 211 0.57 -19.08 -30.65
N ASP A 212 -0.74 -19.32 -30.51
CA ASP A 212 -1.55 -20.10 -31.45
C ASP A 212 -2.69 -19.21 -31.94
N LEU A 213 -2.48 -18.58 -33.10
CA LEU A 213 -3.54 -17.87 -33.84
C LEU A 213 -4.17 -18.78 -34.90
N ASN A 214 -4.28 -20.09 -34.68
CA ASN A 214 -4.95 -20.96 -35.63
C ASN A 214 -6.41 -20.55 -35.80
N LEU A 215 -6.66 -19.73 -36.83
CA LEU A 215 -7.98 -19.22 -37.14
C LEU A 215 -8.83 -20.23 -37.95
N ASP A 216 -8.27 -21.37 -38.35
CA ASP A 216 -8.99 -22.36 -39.16
C ASP A 216 -10.15 -23.03 -38.40
N GLN A 217 -10.14 -22.93 -37.08
CA GLN A 217 -11.26 -23.37 -36.24
C GLN A 217 -12.46 -22.41 -36.25
N PHE A 218 -12.29 -21.17 -36.75
CA PHE A 218 -13.35 -20.18 -36.80
C PHE A 218 -13.92 -20.04 -38.21
N ASN A 219 -15.24 -20.14 -38.34
CA ASN A 219 -15.91 -19.85 -39.60
C ASN A 219 -16.06 -18.33 -39.78
N LEU A 220 -15.17 -17.74 -40.58
CA LEU A 220 -15.15 -16.32 -40.93
C LEU A 220 -15.74 -16.06 -42.33
N SER A 221 -16.57 -16.94 -42.89
CA SER A 221 -17.07 -16.77 -44.26
C SER A 221 -18.16 -15.70 -44.41
N ALA A 222 -18.80 -15.28 -43.32
CA ALA A 222 -19.90 -14.31 -43.33
C ALA A 222 -19.86 -13.39 -42.10
N PRO A 223 -20.08 -12.07 -42.27
CA PRO A 223 -20.03 -11.15 -41.15
C PRO A 223 -21.31 -11.28 -40.32
N ARG A 224 -21.19 -11.16 -39.01
CA ARG A 224 -22.35 -11.04 -38.12
C ARG A 224 -22.90 -9.62 -38.24
N ARG A 225 -24.18 -9.46 -38.56
CA ARG A 225 -24.83 -8.15 -38.44
C ARG A 225 -24.95 -7.84 -36.94
N SER A 226 -24.27 -6.80 -36.47
CA SER A 226 -24.49 -6.33 -35.11
C SER A 226 -25.92 -5.83 -35.01
N SER A 227 -26.67 -6.27 -34.00
CA SER A 227 -27.91 -5.60 -33.65
C SER A 227 -27.61 -4.11 -33.40
N PRO A 228 -28.57 -3.19 -33.63
CA PRO A 228 -28.49 -1.79 -33.23
C PRO A 228 -28.36 -1.65 -31.70
N SER A 229 -27.25 -2.10 -31.12
CA SER A 229 -26.93 -1.84 -29.73
C SER A 229 -26.57 -0.36 -29.70
N GLY A 230 -27.43 0.47 -29.10
CA GLY A 230 -27.36 1.93 -29.08
C GLY A 230 -25.99 2.47 -28.71
N GLY A 231 -25.10 2.50 -29.70
CA GLY A 231 -23.69 2.80 -29.56
C GLY A 231 -23.56 4.25 -29.16
N CYS A 232 -22.80 4.48 -28.10
CA CYS A 232 -22.54 5.80 -27.59
C CYS A 232 -21.71 6.58 -28.63
N SER A 233 -22.35 7.41 -29.45
CA SER A 233 -21.72 8.29 -30.44
C SER A 233 -20.95 9.46 -29.80
N ILE A 234 -20.43 9.29 -28.58
CA ILE A 234 -19.74 10.35 -27.84
C ILE A 234 -18.37 10.69 -28.47
N LEU A 235 -17.79 9.79 -29.27
CA LEU A 235 -16.49 10.03 -29.91
C LEU A 235 -16.54 10.12 -31.44
N ALA A 236 -17.66 9.76 -32.07
CA ALA A 236 -17.83 9.78 -33.53
C ALA A 236 -18.42 11.10 -34.03
N GLY A 237 -17.87 12.23 -33.58
CA GLY A 237 -18.14 13.52 -34.24
C GLY A 237 -17.64 13.45 -35.69
N LYS A 238 -18.44 13.93 -36.65
CA LYS A 238 -18.16 13.89 -38.11
C LYS A 238 -16.82 14.52 -38.54
N ASP A 239 -16.12 15.21 -37.64
CA ASP A 239 -14.86 15.91 -37.89
C ASP A 239 -13.63 15.29 -37.20
N ALA A 240 -13.71 14.05 -36.68
CA ALA A 240 -12.65 13.41 -35.90
C ALA A 240 -11.45 12.92 -36.74
N LYS A 241 -10.73 13.83 -37.38
CA LYS A 241 -9.33 13.64 -37.85
C LYS A 241 -8.28 14.10 -36.84
N ALA A 242 -8.69 14.54 -35.65
CA ALA A 242 -7.75 14.96 -34.62
C ALA A 242 -7.03 13.73 -34.04
N PRO A 243 -5.69 13.75 -33.92
CA PRO A 243 -4.96 12.70 -33.22
C PRO A 243 -5.49 12.62 -31.78
N MET A 244 -6.16 11.51 -31.50
CA MET A 244 -6.94 11.34 -30.28
C MET A 244 -6.04 11.18 -29.05
N GLY A 245 -4.79 10.73 -29.22
CA GLY A 245 -3.87 10.40 -28.14
C GLY A 245 -3.64 11.54 -27.15
N LYS A 246 -2.94 12.61 -27.55
CA LYS A 246 -2.65 13.72 -26.60
C LYS A 246 -3.92 14.42 -26.11
N ALA A 247 -4.94 14.53 -26.96
CA ALA A 247 -6.22 15.12 -26.58
C ALA A 247 -6.91 14.31 -25.48
N PHE A 248 -6.93 12.98 -25.62
CA PHE A 248 -7.46 12.05 -24.62
C PHE A 248 -6.71 12.18 -23.30
N TRP A 249 -5.38 12.11 -23.31
CA TRP A 249 -4.60 12.21 -22.08
C TRP A 249 -4.83 13.52 -21.33
N LYS A 250 -4.85 14.65 -22.06
CA LYS A 250 -5.16 15.96 -21.47
C LYS A 250 -6.56 16.00 -20.85
N SER A 251 -7.52 15.31 -21.46
CA SER A 251 -8.93 15.32 -21.04
C SER A 251 -9.21 14.55 -19.74
N ILE A 252 -8.32 13.62 -19.35
CA ILE A 252 -8.45 12.85 -18.11
C ILE A 252 -7.56 13.39 -16.97
N MET A 253 -6.78 14.45 -17.22
CA MET A 253 -5.95 15.09 -16.19
C MET A 253 -6.81 15.82 -15.15
N PRO A 254 -6.43 15.79 -13.86
CA PRO A 254 -7.15 16.51 -12.81
C PRO A 254 -7.13 18.02 -13.06
N GLY A 255 -8.26 18.68 -12.83
CA GLY A 255 -8.41 20.14 -12.96
C GLY A 255 -8.57 20.68 -14.39
N VAL A 256 -8.57 19.81 -15.40
CA VAL A 256 -8.79 20.22 -16.80
C VAL A 256 -10.26 20.04 -17.17
N SER A 257 -10.86 21.09 -17.73
CA SER A 257 -12.21 21.02 -18.31
C SER A 257 -12.19 20.06 -19.52
N SER A 258 -13.12 19.13 -19.56
CA SER A 258 -13.14 18.05 -20.56
C SER A 258 -14.57 17.58 -20.79
N ALA A 259 -14.81 17.01 -21.97
CA ALA A 259 -16.11 16.47 -22.37
C ALA A 259 -16.53 15.22 -21.57
N PHE A 260 -15.57 14.55 -20.91
CA PHE A 260 -15.88 13.42 -20.05
C PHE A 260 -16.54 13.86 -18.74
N ALA A 261 -17.56 13.13 -18.32
CA ALA A 261 -18.06 13.21 -16.95
C ALA A 261 -16.95 12.84 -15.96
N ASP A 262 -16.98 13.41 -14.75
CA ASP A 262 -15.92 13.20 -13.76
C ASP A 262 -15.80 11.73 -13.31
N SER A 263 -16.91 10.97 -13.34
CA SER A 263 -16.89 9.51 -13.12
C SER A 263 -16.07 8.77 -14.18
N HIS A 264 -16.23 9.13 -15.46
CA HIS A 264 -15.46 8.55 -16.56
C HIS A 264 -13.98 8.97 -16.51
N LYS A 265 -13.68 10.22 -16.13
CA LYS A 265 -12.29 10.64 -15.91
C LYS A 265 -11.63 9.84 -14.78
N SER A 266 -12.34 9.59 -13.69
CA SER A 266 -11.80 8.73 -12.62
C SER A 266 -11.53 7.33 -13.14
N PHE A 267 -12.52 6.71 -13.79
CA PHE A 267 -12.37 5.39 -14.40
C PHE A 267 -11.14 5.30 -15.32
N PHE A 268 -10.95 6.23 -16.26
CA PHE A 268 -9.80 6.19 -17.16
C PHE A 268 -8.47 6.49 -16.46
N ARG A 269 -8.45 7.31 -15.40
CA ARG A 269 -7.23 7.49 -14.59
C ARG A 269 -6.84 6.22 -13.86
N ASP A 270 -7.83 5.48 -13.35
CA ASP A 270 -7.61 4.21 -12.65
C ASP A 270 -7.20 3.10 -13.63
N LEU A 271 -7.82 3.06 -14.82
CA LEU A 271 -7.43 2.15 -15.90
C LEU A 271 -6.00 2.42 -16.37
N PHE A 272 -5.66 3.68 -16.63
CA PHE A 272 -4.34 4.12 -17.11
C PHE A 272 -3.48 4.71 -15.98
N ASN A 273 -3.45 4.05 -14.82
CA ASN A 273 -2.55 4.38 -13.72
C ASN A 273 -1.09 4.26 -14.23
N PRO A 274 -0.24 5.30 -14.11
CA PRO A 274 1.14 5.27 -14.60
C PRO A 274 2.03 4.14 -14.04
N HIS A 275 1.69 3.55 -12.89
CA HIS A 275 2.43 2.41 -12.34
C HIS A 275 2.00 1.07 -12.96
N LEU A 276 0.75 0.98 -13.41
CA LEU A 276 0.19 -0.24 -14.01
C LEU A 276 0.26 -0.22 -15.54
N SER A 277 0.22 0.98 -16.14
CA SER A 277 0.11 1.19 -17.58
C SER A 277 1.29 1.94 -18.18
N ASP A 278 1.84 1.39 -19.27
CA ASP A 278 2.87 2.01 -20.09
C ASP A 278 2.30 2.78 -21.29
N ARG A 279 1.02 2.58 -21.65
CA ARG A 279 0.39 3.14 -22.86
C ARG A 279 0.44 4.66 -22.99
N ARG A 280 0.71 5.39 -21.90
CA ARG A 280 0.95 6.84 -21.95
C ARG A 280 2.17 7.21 -22.82
N SER A 281 3.17 6.33 -22.93
CA SER A 281 4.35 6.56 -23.77
C SER A 281 4.04 6.45 -25.28
N GLU A 282 2.89 5.90 -25.67
CA GLU A 282 2.45 5.84 -27.08
C GLU A 282 2.15 7.23 -27.66
N GLY A 283 1.91 8.23 -26.81
CA GLY A 283 1.74 9.62 -27.22
C GLY A 283 0.55 9.82 -28.16
N GLU A 284 0.81 10.18 -29.42
CA GLU A 284 -0.22 10.38 -30.45
C GLU A 284 -0.70 9.08 -31.10
N LEU A 285 0.09 8.00 -30.99
CA LEU A 285 -0.28 6.68 -31.49
C LEU A 285 -1.27 5.97 -30.56
N PHE A 286 -1.50 6.55 -29.38
CA PHE A 286 -2.45 6.00 -28.42
C PHE A 286 -3.85 5.95 -29.00
N VAL A 287 -4.42 4.74 -29.01
CA VAL A 287 -5.82 4.48 -29.35
C VAL A 287 -6.58 4.16 -28.05
N PRO A 288 -7.61 4.96 -27.69
CA PRO A 288 -8.40 4.70 -26.49
C PRO A 288 -9.21 3.40 -26.58
N PRO A 289 -9.69 2.87 -25.44
CA PRO A 289 -10.54 1.69 -25.43
C PRO A 289 -11.79 1.89 -26.30
N GLU A 290 -12.27 0.81 -26.93
CA GLU A 290 -13.48 0.88 -27.75
C GLU A 290 -14.67 1.41 -26.93
N PRO A 291 -15.46 2.37 -27.44
CA PRO A 291 -16.58 2.98 -26.71
C PRO A 291 -17.80 2.05 -26.58
N ASN A 292 -17.60 0.74 -26.72
CA ASN A 292 -18.64 -0.25 -26.53
C ASN A 292 -19.01 -0.35 -25.04
N MET A 293 -20.26 -0.03 -24.71
CA MET A 293 -20.76 -0.06 -23.33
C MET A 293 -20.56 -1.41 -22.64
N ALA A 294 -20.71 -2.54 -23.35
CA ALA A 294 -20.50 -3.86 -22.76
C ALA A 294 -19.02 -4.08 -22.39
N TYR A 295 -18.10 -3.63 -23.24
CA TYR A 295 -16.67 -3.70 -22.99
C TYR A 295 -16.24 -2.78 -21.85
N VAL A 296 -16.70 -1.52 -21.86
CA VAL A 296 -16.45 -0.57 -20.78
C VAL A 296 -17.00 -1.08 -19.45
N GLN A 297 -18.21 -1.65 -19.44
CA GLN A 297 -18.79 -2.25 -18.24
C GLN A 297 -17.96 -3.45 -17.74
N LYS A 298 -17.45 -4.29 -18.65
CA LYS A 298 -16.54 -5.39 -18.30
C LYS A 298 -15.27 -4.85 -17.63
N LEU A 299 -14.64 -3.82 -18.21
CA LEU A 299 -13.46 -3.17 -17.62
C LEU A 299 -13.78 -2.56 -16.24
N GLN A 300 -14.92 -1.88 -16.09
CA GLN A 300 -15.36 -1.33 -14.80
C GLN A 300 -15.52 -2.40 -13.73
N ASN A 301 -16.12 -3.54 -14.07
CA ASN A 301 -16.27 -4.65 -13.12
C ASN A 301 -14.90 -5.19 -12.68
N LEU A 302 -13.96 -5.38 -13.61
CA LEU A 302 -12.60 -5.84 -13.29
C LEU A 302 -11.85 -4.83 -12.42
N LEU A 303 -11.94 -3.53 -12.70
CA LEU A 303 -11.34 -2.49 -11.85
C LEU A 303 -11.97 -2.44 -10.46
N GLN A 304 -13.27 -2.72 -10.33
CA GLN A 304 -13.93 -2.76 -9.03
C GLN A 304 -13.38 -3.91 -8.15
N GLU A 305 -12.98 -5.03 -8.75
CA GLU A 305 -12.27 -6.10 -8.03
C GLU A 305 -10.92 -5.63 -7.50
N GLU A 306 -10.14 -4.91 -8.32
CA GLU A 306 -8.86 -4.31 -7.91
C GLU A 306 -9.04 -3.33 -6.75
N VAL A 307 -10.04 -2.46 -6.82
CA VAL A 307 -10.40 -1.54 -5.72
C VAL A 307 -10.69 -2.32 -4.43
N GLY A 308 -11.37 -3.46 -4.54
CA GLY A 308 -11.61 -4.36 -3.40
C GLY A 308 -10.31 -4.91 -2.80
N ILE A 309 -9.33 -5.28 -3.64
CA ILE A 309 -8.01 -5.75 -3.18
C ILE A 309 -7.24 -4.62 -2.50
N VAL A 310 -7.18 -3.43 -3.12
CA VAL A 310 -6.56 -2.24 -2.54
C VAL A 310 -7.15 -1.93 -1.17
N GLN A 311 -8.48 -1.96 -1.05
CA GLN A 311 -9.15 -1.69 0.22
C GLN A 311 -8.80 -2.73 1.29
N ARG A 312 -8.80 -4.02 0.95
CA ARG A 312 -8.36 -5.09 1.87
C ARG A 312 -6.90 -4.91 2.31
N ARG A 313 -6.00 -4.50 1.41
CA ARG A 313 -4.60 -4.18 1.76
C ARG A 313 -4.53 -3.04 2.77
N LYS A 314 -5.28 -1.94 2.56
CA LYS A 314 -5.33 -0.82 3.50
C LYS A 314 -5.83 -1.24 4.87
N GLU A 315 -6.91 -2.02 4.91
CA GLU A 315 -7.48 -2.54 6.15
C GLU A 315 -6.52 -3.47 6.88
N ARG A 316 -5.90 -4.40 6.15
CA ARG A 316 -4.91 -5.33 6.69
C ARG A 316 -3.70 -4.58 7.22
N PHE A 317 -3.13 -3.66 6.45
CA PHE A 317 -2.01 -2.81 6.86
C PHE A 317 -2.34 -1.95 8.08
N CYS A 318 -3.58 -1.47 8.23
CA CYS A 318 -4.03 -0.68 9.37
C CYS A 318 -4.56 -1.53 10.54
N SER A 319 -4.43 -2.86 10.48
CA SER A 319 -4.84 -3.79 11.54
C SER A 319 -3.71 -4.01 12.54
N GLU A 320 -4.03 -4.19 13.83
CA GLU A 320 -3.01 -4.48 14.86
C GLU A 320 -2.14 -5.70 14.53
N SER A 321 -2.73 -6.69 13.85
CA SER A 321 -2.11 -7.96 13.47
C SER A 321 -1.16 -7.92 12.26
N PHE A 322 -0.99 -6.78 11.60
CA PHE A 322 0.01 -6.69 10.52
C PHE A 322 1.42 -6.71 11.10
N ASP A 323 2.25 -7.57 10.53
CA ASP A 323 3.66 -7.77 10.89
C ASP A 323 4.56 -7.32 9.73
N MET A 324 5.54 -6.47 10.02
CA MET A 324 6.53 -6.02 9.04
C MET A 324 7.43 -7.15 8.53
N GLY A 325 7.63 -8.19 9.34
CA GLY A 325 8.48 -9.33 9.01
C GLY A 325 7.77 -10.43 8.22
N GLN A 326 6.43 -10.43 8.21
CA GLN A 326 5.62 -11.43 7.51
C GLN A 326 4.58 -10.73 6.65
N ALA A 327 4.97 -10.45 5.40
CA ALA A 327 4.05 -9.90 4.42
C ALA A 327 2.88 -10.88 4.20
N ASP A 328 1.67 -10.39 4.44
CA ASP A 328 0.44 -11.12 4.16
C ASP A 328 0.33 -11.41 2.64
N PRO A 329 -0.23 -12.56 2.20
CA PRO A 329 -0.40 -12.87 0.78
C PRO A 329 -1.20 -11.82 -0.01
N LEU A 330 -1.93 -10.94 0.67
CA LEU A 330 -2.56 -9.78 0.05
C LEU A 330 -1.54 -8.78 -0.53
N PHE A 331 -0.31 -8.72 -0.04
CA PHE A 331 0.74 -7.81 -0.50
C PHE A 331 1.68 -8.48 -1.51
N PRO A 332 2.44 -7.70 -2.32
CA PRO A 332 3.43 -8.26 -3.23
C PRO A 332 4.44 -9.16 -2.49
N ALA A 333 4.78 -10.30 -3.08
CA ALA A 333 5.76 -11.23 -2.49
C ALA A 333 7.14 -10.58 -2.27
N SER A 334 7.48 -9.54 -3.03
CA SER A 334 8.69 -8.72 -2.82
C SER A 334 8.75 -8.00 -1.46
N TRP A 335 7.65 -7.96 -0.71
CA TRP A 335 7.61 -7.46 0.66
C TRP A 335 8.08 -8.51 1.67
N ALA A 336 7.92 -9.80 1.35
CA ALA A 336 8.52 -10.85 2.15
C ALA A 336 10.06 -10.75 2.02
N PRO A 337 10.82 -11.00 3.10
CA PRO A 337 12.27 -11.04 3.02
C PRO A 337 12.70 -12.07 1.97
N SER A 338 13.40 -11.63 0.91
CA SER A 338 13.79 -12.48 -0.24
C SER A 338 14.82 -13.58 0.09
N ALA A 339 15.24 -13.66 1.35
CA ALA A 339 16.06 -14.74 1.83
C ALA A 339 15.79 -14.96 3.32
N ASP A 340 15.21 -16.12 3.64
CA ASP A 340 15.59 -16.87 4.81
C ASP A 340 17.06 -17.27 4.66
N ILE A 341 17.99 -16.30 4.69
CA ILE A 341 19.28 -16.61 5.29
C ILE A 341 18.87 -16.88 6.73
N VAL A 342 18.62 -18.16 7.01
CA VAL A 342 18.52 -18.70 8.36
C VAL A 342 19.91 -18.49 8.94
N LYS A 343 20.23 -17.25 9.26
CA LYS A 343 21.26 -16.91 10.21
C LYS A 343 20.70 -17.53 11.47
N GLN A 344 21.15 -18.73 11.80
CA GLN A 344 21.16 -19.17 13.19
C GLN A 344 21.66 -17.95 13.96
N GLN A 345 20.76 -17.31 14.70
CA GLN A 345 21.02 -15.99 15.26
C GLN A 345 22.35 -16.07 16.02
N PRO A 346 23.41 -15.35 15.60
CA PRO A 346 24.45 -15.04 16.55
C PRO A 346 23.75 -14.26 17.66
N SER A 347 23.91 -14.72 18.90
CA SER A 347 23.16 -14.29 20.07
C SER A 347 23.32 -12.81 20.47
N LYS A 348 23.70 -11.88 19.60
CA LYS A 348 23.93 -10.46 19.92
C LYS A 348 23.60 -9.54 18.74
N LEU A 349 22.72 -8.56 19.02
CA LEU A 349 22.25 -7.44 18.20
C LEU A 349 21.07 -7.71 17.25
N GLN A 350 20.12 -8.55 17.67
CA GLN A 350 18.73 -8.36 17.25
C GLN A 350 18.26 -7.04 17.89
N TRP A 351 17.55 -6.19 17.14
CA TRP A 351 16.68 -5.18 17.75
C TRP A 351 15.64 -5.96 18.54
N VAL A 352 15.95 -6.23 19.81
CA VAL A 352 15.01 -6.75 20.79
C VAL A 352 14.29 -5.50 21.26
N PRO A 353 13.01 -5.25 20.87
CA PRO A 353 12.25 -4.21 21.52
C PRO A 353 12.34 -4.50 23.03
N PRO A 354 12.70 -3.51 23.86
CA PRO A 354 12.94 -3.75 25.28
C PRO A 354 11.68 -4.36 25.91
N GLY A 355 11.70 -5.67 26.18
CA GLY A 355 10.55 -6.39 26.76
C GLY A 355 10.06 -7.68 26.08
N VAL A 356 10.78 -8.28 25.13
CA VAL A 356 10.40 -9.59 24.54
C VAL A 356 10.60 -10.75 25.53
N GLY A 357 9.79 -10.79 26.57
CA GLY A 357 9.36 -12.02 27.21
C GLY A 357 7.99 -12.37 26.67
N GLY A 358 7.89 -13.01 25.50
CA GLY A 358 6.81 -13.86 24.99
C GLY A 358 5.32 -13.46 25.10
N HIS A 359 4.97 -12.31 25.65
CA HIS A 359 3.58 -11.91 25.86
C HIS A 359 3.20 -10.99 24.70
N ASN A 360 2.18 -11.36 23.93
CA ASN A 360 1.55 -10.49 22.95
C ASN A 360 1.09 -9.22 23.66
N HIS A 361 1.88 -8.15 23.56
CA HIS A 361 1.52 -6.85 24.12
C HIS A 361 0.38 -6.33 23.25
N SER A 362 -0.83 -6.32 23.80
CA SER A 362 -1.98 -5.72 23.12
C SER A 362 -1.65 -4.25 22.82
N ARG A 363 -1.68 -3.88 21.54
CA ARG A 363 -1.38 -2.55 21.03
C ARG A 363 -2.70 -1.79 20.97
N MET A 364 -2.81 -0.70 21.71
CA MET A 364 -4.04 0.10 21.69
C MET A 364 -4.10 0.91 20.39
N LYS A 365 -5.15 0.71 19.58
CA LYS A 365 -5.43 1.51 18.39
C LYS A 365 -5.90 2.90 18.80
N LEU A 366 -5.16 3.92 18.36
CA LEU A 366 -5.52 5.32 18.51
C LEU A 366 -6.35 5.76 17.31
N HIS A 367 -7.19 6.78 17.48
CA HIS A 367 -7.91 7.37 16.37
C HIS A 367 -6.91 8.01 15.38
N SER A 368 -7.03 7.67 14.09
CA SER A 368 -6.17 8.14 13.00
C SER A 368 -6.19 9.65 12.80
N SER A 369 -7.16 10.34 13.39
CA SER A 369 -7.29 11.79 13.37
C SER A 369 -6.68 12.45 14.60
N ALA A 370 -5.58 11.98 15.18
CA ALA A 370 -4.94 12.70 16.28
C ALA A 370 -4.14 13.91 15.72
N PRO A 371 -4.33 15.13 16.24
CA PRO A 371 -3.56 16.29 15.79
C PRO A 371 -2.06 16.09 15.99
N GLY A 372 -1.25 16.52 15.01
CA GLY A 372 0.21 16.55 15.13
C GLY A 372 0.91 15.31 14.58
N MET A 373 0.19 14.23 14.28
CA MET A 373 0.78 13.06 13.62
C MET A 373 1.37 13.39 12.25
N GLU A 374 0.79 14.36 11.52
CA GLU A 374 1.31 14.78 10.22
C GLU A 374 2.72 15.39 10.32
N ARG A 375 3.01 16.14 11.40
CA ARG A 375 4.35 16.69 11.64
C ARG A 375 5.37 15.59 11.88
N VAL A 376 4.98 14.59 12.67
CA VAL A 376 5.82 13.43 12.95
C VAL A 376 6.18 12.69 11.66
N VAL A 377 5.21 12.51 10.76
CA VAL A 377 5.41 11.89 9.43
C VAL A 377 6.35 12.72 8.53
N GLU A 378 6.34 14.04 8.66
CA GLU A 378 7.21 14.95 7.89
C GLU A 378 8.65 15.01 8.41
N GLU A 379 8.87 14.81 9.71
CA GLU A 379 10.17 14.97 10.38
C GLU A 379 10.95 13.64 10.55
N GLU A 380 10.25 12.51 10.62
CA GLU A 380 10.84 11.20 10.94
C GLU A 380 11.05 10.32 9.70
N LEU A 381 12.03 9.41 9.77
CA LEU A 381 12.24 8.42 8.72
C LEU A 381 11.40 7.15 8.99
N PRO A 382 10.71 6.60 8.00
CA PRO A 382 9.92 5.38 8.18
C PRO A 382 10.84 4.17 8.41
N VAL A 383 10.49 3.33 9.38
CA VAL A 383 11.16 2.04 9.64
C VAL A 383 10.71 0.95 8.66
N PHE A 384 9.54 1.15 8.04
CA PHE A 384 9.01 0.33 6.97
C PHE A 384 8.53 1.25 5.87
N ASP A 385 8.99 1.03 4.64
CA ASP A 385 8.57 1.81 3.48
C ASP A 385 8.54 0.90 2.26
N LYS A 386 7.33 0.55 1.83
CA LYS A 386 7.10 -0.36 0.72
C LYS A 386 6.00 0.17 -0.19
N MET A 387 6.06 -0.20 -1.46
CA MET A 387 5.10 0.19 -2.48
C MET A 387 4.48 -1.05 -3.11
N THR A 388 3.21 -0.96 -3.48
CA THR A 388 2.49 -1.96 -4.28
C THR A 388 2.51 -1.59 -5.76
N GLU A 389 2.16 -2.54 -6.62
CA GLU A 389 2.16 -2.44 -8.08
C GLU A 389 1.31 -1.27 -8.63
N ASP A 390 0.28 -0.83 -7.92
CA ASP A 390 -0.55 0.33 -8.25
C ASP A 390 0.09 1.67 -7.87
N GLY A 391 1.30 1.65 -7.30
CA GLY A 391 1.99 2.81 -6.76
C GLY A 391 1.53 3.24 -5.37
N THR A 392 0.63 2.49 -4.71
CA THR A 392 0.25 2.78 -3.34
C THR A 392 1.42 2.48 -2.40
N ARG A 393 1.84 3.48 -1.63
CA ARG A 393 2.97 3.39 -0.71
C ARG A 393 2.47 3.29 0.72
N PHE A 394 3.02 2.34 1.44
CA PHE A 394 2.67 2.01 2.82
C PHE A 394 3.90 2.24 3.69
N ARG A 395 3.75 3.06 4.73
CA ARG A 395 4.87 3.39 5.62
C ARG A 395 4.52 3.19 7.08
N ILE A 396 5.52 2.80 7.86
CA ILE A 396 5.43 2.71 9.31
C ILE A 396 6.53 3.58 9.90
N TYR A 397 6.13 4.50 10.77
CA TYR A 397 7.00 5.36 11.56
C TYR A 397 6.97 4.88 13.00
N GLN A 398 8.14 4.79 13.64
CA GLN A 398 8.24 4.48 15.06
C GLN A 398 8.84 5.66 15.78
N VAL A 399 8.05 6.27 16.67
CA VAL A 399 8.42 7.52 17.35
C VAL A 399 8.16 7.35 18.83
N GLY A 400 9.25 7.09 19.56
CA GLY A 400 9.18 6.67 20.95
C GLY A 400 8.37 5.38 21.09
N GLY A 401 7.25 5.46 21.81
CA GLY A 401 6.32 4.35 22.02
C GLY A 401 5.19 4.27 20.99
N LEU A 402 5.17 5.14 19.97
CA LEU A 402 4.12 5.16 18.96
C LEU A 402 4.56 4.48 17.67
N GLU A 403 3.66 3.71 17.10
CA GLU A 403 3.74 3.23 15.72
C GLU A 403 2.66 3.95 14.90
N ILE A 404 3.07 4.75 13.94
CA ILE A 404 2.18 5.48 13.04
C ILE A 404 2.26 4.82 11.67
N ARG A 405 1.12 4.39 11.14
CA ARG A 405 1.01 3.75 9.84
C ARG A 405 0.33 4.69 8.86
N THR A 406 0.99 4.98 7.76
CA THR A 406 0.49 5.89 6.73
C THR A 406 0.34 5.18 5.40
N ILE A 407 -0.55 5.72 4.58
CA ILE A 407 -0.86 5.22 3.25
C ILE A 407 -0.83 6.42 2.30
N GLN A 408 -0.11 6.28 1.20
CA GLN A 408 -0.03 7.26 0.14
C GLN A 408 -0.44 6.59 -1.18
N GLU A 409 -1.68 6.85 -1.61
CA GLU A 409 -2.14 6.45 -2.94
C GLU A 409 -1.41 7.25 -4.03
N HIS A 410 -1.27 6.67 -5.22
CA HIS A 410 -0.59 7.34 -6.34
C HIS A 410 -1.21 8.72 -6.65
N GLY A 411 -0.35 9.73 -6.74
CA GLY A 411 -0.76 11.11 -7.02
C GLY A 411 -1.56 11.78 -5.90
N ARG A 412 -1.68 11.14 -4.73
CA ARG A 412 -2.34 11.69 -3.54
C ARG A 412 -1.34 12.03 -2.44
N ARG A 413 -1.79 12.88 -1.52
CA ARG A 413 -1.04 13.18 -0.30
C ARG A 413 -1.08 11.98 0.62
N GLU A 414 0.04 11.73 1.30
CA GLU A 414 0.14 10.76 2.38
C GLU A 414 -0.87 11.05 3.49
N ALA A 415 -1.55 10.01 3.96
CA ALA A 415 -2.53 10.10 5.03
C ALA A 415 -2.24 9.07 6.13
N VAL A 416 -2.50 9.44 7.39
CA VAL A 416 -2.42 8.52 8.52
C VAL A 416 -3.58 7.52 8.45
N GLY A 417 -3.26 6.25 8.28
CA GLY A 417 -4.23 5.16 8.24
C GLY A 417 -4.54 4.59 9.63
N ALA A 418 -3.51 4.44 10.46
CA ALA A 418 -3.65 3.97 11.84
C ALA A 418 -2.50 4.48 12.72
N ALA A 419 -2.72 4.55 14.02
CA ALA A 419 -1.67 4.77 15.00
C ALA A 419 -1.86 3.81 16.17
N PHE A 420 -0.77 3.25 16.68
CA PHE A 420 -0.76 2.29 17.77
C PHE A 420 0.19 2.77 18.86
N SER A 421 -0.18 2.58 20.11
CA SER A 421 0.75 2.72 21.23
C SER A 421 1.32 1.34 21.57
N SER A 422 2.65 1.23 21.56
CA SER A 422 3.41 0.02 21.91
C SER A 422 3.64 -0.13 23.42
N CYS A 423 3.17 0.83 24.22
CA CYS A 423 3.45 0.79 25.64
C CYS A 423 2.69 -0.36 26.28
N ALA A 424 3.45 -1.26 26.89
CA ALA A 424 2.90 -2.23 27.81
C ALA A 424 1.93 -1.48 28.73
N PRO A 425 0.67 -1.93 28.91
CA PRO A 425 -0.20 -1.30 29.88
C PRO A 425 0.60 -1.24 31.17
N ALA A 426 0.97 -0.01 31.59
CA ALA A 426 1.86 0.20 32.72
C ALA A 426 1.28 -0.65 33.84
N ARG A 427 1.99 -1.74 34.22
CA ARG A 427 1.47 -2.92 34.95
C ARG A 427 0.24 -2.49 35.69
N ALA A 428 -0.94 -2.76 35.13
CA ALA A 428 -2.20 -2.19 35.57
C ALA A 428 -2.15 -2.19 37.10
N PRO A 429 -2.02 -1.02 37.77
CA PRO A 429 -1.90 -1.00 39.22
C PRO A 429 -3.03 -1.89 39.73
N ILE A 430 -2.72 -2.86 40.59
CA ILE A 430 -3.53 -4.04 40.96
C ILE A 430 -4.98 -3.70 41.42
N SER A 431 -5.30 -2.41 41.49
CA SER A 431 -6.55 -1.76 41.87
C SER A 431 -7.63 -1.61 40.76
N TYR A 432 -7.55 -2.24 39.59
CA TYR A 432 -8.52 -2.06 38.48
C TYR A 432 -9.95 -2.62 38.71
N MET A 433 -10.41 -2.73 39.96
CA MET A 433 -11.82 -2.91 40.31
C MET A 433 -12.42 -1.57 40.79
N GLY A 434 -12.50 -0.60 39.88
CA GLY A 434 -13.40 0.58 40.02
C GLY A 434 -13.13 1.56 41.18
N GLY A 435 -11.96 1.52 41.82
CA GLY A 435 -11.63 2.50 42.85
C GLY A 435 -11.29 3.86 42.24
N SER A 436 -12.08 4.89 42.52
CA SER A 436 -11.65 6.29 42.30
C SER A 436 -10.34 6.56 43.04
N LEU A 437 -9.47 7.40 42.48
CA LEU A 437 -8.21 7.77 43.13
C LEU A 437 -8.46 8.26 44.55
N LYS A 438 -7.71 7.73 45.51
CA LYS A 438 -7.88 8.12 46.90
C LYS A 438 -7.36 9.53 47.06
N ASP A 439 -8.15 10.41 47.67
CA ASP A 439 -7.78 11.81 47.88
C ASP A 439 -6.48 11.99 48.68
N GLY A 440 -6.06 10.97 49.46
CA GLY A 440 -4.80 10.96 50.19
C GLY A 440 -3.56 10.51 49.41
N GLU A 441 -3.68 10.10 48.15
CA GLU A 441 -2.52 9.83 47.29
C GLU A 441 -1.71 11.11 47.10
N VAL A 442 -0.38 10.98 47.10
CA VAL A 442 0.53 12.12 47.05
C VAL A 442 0.99 12.30 45.61
N ILE A 443 0.94 13.52 45.08
CA ILE A 443 1.53 13.84 43.79
C ILE A 443 3.05 13.75 43.94
N VAL A 444 3.73 12.97 43.10
CA VAL A 444 5.21 12.81 43.09
C VAL A 444 5.86 13.39 41.84
N LYS A 445 5.05 13.68 40.82
CA LYS A 445 5.51 14.24 39.56
C LYS A 445 4.45 15.16 38.98
N ALA A 446 4.89 16.28 38.41
CA ALA A 446 4.05 17.18 37.66
C ALA A 446 4.76 17.57 36.35
N LEU A 447 4.02 17.58 35.26
CA LEU A 447 4.47 18.01 33.94
C LEU A 447 3.46 18.99 33.36
N GLU A 448 3.95 20.03 32.69
CA GLU A 448 3.15 20.91 31.84
C GLU A 448 3.51 20.61 30.39
N TYR A 449 2.49 20.35 29.57
CA TYR A 449 2.62 20.06 28.15
C TYR A 449 1.90 21.12 27.33
N VAL A 450 2.42 21.36 26.12
CA VAL A 450 1.77 22.15 25.07
C VAL A 450 1.63 21.32 23.80
N GLU A 451 0.44 21.32 23.23
CA GLU A 451 0.13 20.71 21.92
C GLU A 451 -0.35 21.79 20.95
N SER A 452 -0.09 21.57 19.65
CA SER A 452 -0.58 22.46 18.60
C SER A 452 -2.09 22.26 18.41
N GLY A 453 -2.85 23.34 18.55
CA GLY A 453 -4.29 23.38 18.34
C GLY A 453 -4.68 23.23 16.86
N ARG A 454 -5.92 22.80 16.63
CA ARG A 454 -6.51 22.53 15.31
C ARG A 454 -7.36 23.68 14.80
N SER A 455 -6.80 24.88 14.69
CA SER A 455 -7.51 25.91 13.94
C SER A 455 -7.27 25.71 12.44
N GLY A 456 -8.10 24.86 11.83
CA GLY A 456 -8.24 24.76 10.36
C GLY A 456 -8.81 26.04 9.73
N ALA A 457 -9.17 27.04 10.54
CA ALA A 457 -9.56 28.36 10.09
C ALA A 457 -8.33 29.15 9.63
N LYS A 458 -8.42 29.75 8.44
CA LYS A 458 -7.34 30.49 7.78
C LYS A 458 -6.73 31.56 8.72
N ARG A 459 -5.55 31.23 9.26
CA ARG A 459 -4.42 32.11 9.64
C ARG A 459 -4.76 33.56 10.06
N SER A 460 -5.40 33.76 11.20
CA SER A 460 -5.43 35.11 11.79
C SER A 460 -5.16 35.18 13.30
N SER A 461 -5.38 34.13 14.09
CA SER A 461 -4.96 34.13 15.50
C SER A 461 -3.58 33.47 15.67
N VAL A 462 -2.71 34.17 16.39
CA VAL A 462 -1.26 34.00 16.32
C VAL A 462 -0.74 32.73 17.02
N TYR A 463 -1.46 32.06 17.93
CA TYR A 463 -1.11 30.69 18.38
C TYR A 463 -2.36 29.98 18.94
N ASP A 464 -2.92 29.00 18.21
CA ASP A 464 -3.86 28.04 18.78
C ASP A 464 -3.03 26.93 19.41
N CYS A 465 -2.65 27.09 20.67
CA CYS A 465 -1.91 26.10 21.45
C CYS A 465 -2.81 25.64 22.59
N ARG A 466 -2.79 24.34 22.89
CA ARG A 466 -3.51 23.76 24.02
C ARG A 466 -2.53 23.31 25.07
N TYR A 467 -2.77 23.73 26.30
CA TYR A 467 -1.91 23.45 27.44
C TYR A 467 -2.63 22.52 28.41
N TYR A 468 -1.92 21.52 28.90
CA TYR A 468 -2.44 20.59 29.88
C TYR A 468 -1.38 20.20 30.89
N ALA A 469 -1.81 19.82 32.09
CA ALA A 469 -0.95 19.32 33.13
C ALA A 469 -1.15 17.82 33.32
N VAL A 470 -0.05 17.10 33.52
CA VAL A 470 -0.04 15.68 33.88
C VAL A 470 0.55 15.54 35.27
N LEU A 471 -0.20 14.93 36.18
CA LEU A 471 0.23 14.67 37.55
C LEU A 471 0.37 13.16 37.75
N GLU A 472 1.48 12.70 38.32
CA GLU A 472 1.69 11.31 38.69
C GLU A 472 1.65 11.18 40.22
N THR A 473 0.95 10.17 40.73
CA THR A 473 0.84 9.90 42.17
C THR A 473 1.91 8.92 42.65
N ASP A 474 2.14 8.85 43.97
CA ASP A 474 3.04 7.89 44.60
C ASP A 474 2.62 6.42 44.41
N LYS A 475 1.40 6.19 43.91
CA LYS A 475 0.87 4.88 43.53
C LYS A 475 0.99 4.57 42.03
N GLY A 476 1.60 5.48 41.26
CA GLY A 476 1.76 5.35 39.80
C GLY A 476 0.49 5.66 39.02
N ASN A 477 -0.53 6.25 39.65
CA ASN A 477 -1.69 6.75 38.93
C ASN A 477 -1.35 8.06 38.23
N THR A 478 -1.99 8.32 37.10
CA THR A 478 -1.82 9.55 36.33
C THR A 478 -3.11 10.34 36.31
N ILE A 479 -3.02 11.66 36.34
CA ILE A 479 -4.15 12.58 36.22
C ILE A 479 -3.81 13.57 35.12
N VAL A 480 -4.74 13.79 34.20
CA VAL A 480 -4.66 14.87 33.22
C VAL A 480 -5.70 15.91 33.55
N THR A 481 -5.28 17.16 33.57
CA THR A 481 -6.21 18.28 33.71
C THR A 481 -5.85 19.43 32.80
N GLU A 482 -6.86 20.04 32.21
CA GLU A 482 -6.73 21.14 31.27
C GLU A 482 -8.00 21.98 31.19
N ARG A 483 -7.85 23.18 30.64
CA ARG A 483 -8.96 24.05 30.26
C ARG A 483 -9.16 23.95 28.75
N LEU A 484 -10.36 23.56 28.33
CA LEU A 484 -10.75 23.46 26.93
C LEU A 484 -11.08 24.85 26.34
N PRO A 485 -11.13 25.00 25.01
CA PRO A 485 -11.51 26.26 24.35
C PRO A 485 -12.91 26.78 24.70
N ASP A 486 -13.82 25.89 25.12
CA ASP A 486 -15.16 26.23 25.62
C ASP A 486 -15.15 26.67 27.10
N ARG A 487 -13.95 26.90 27.67
CA ARG A 487 -13.66 27.24 29.08
C ARG A 487 -13.99 26.14 30.09
N LYS A 488 -14.41 24.95 29.64
CA LYS A 488 -14.65 23.82 30.53
C LYS A 488 -13.32 23.27 31.05
N LEU A 489 -13.22 23.06 32.36
CA LEU A 489 -12.11 22.32 32.95
C LEU A 489 -12.38 20.82 32.87
N THR A 490 -11.35 20.04 32.60
CA THR A 490 -11.39 18.58 32.59
C THR A 490 -10.45 18.01 33.65
N TRP A 491 -10.83 16.87 34.22
CA TRP A 491 -10.06 16.11 35.17
C TRP A 491 -10.26 14.63 34.84
N GLU A 492 -9.21 14.01 34.31
CA GLU A 492 -9.26 12.63 33.85
C GLU A 492 -8.23 11.80 34.60
N GLU A 493 -8.70 10.76 35.29
CA GLU A 493 -7.87 9.83 36.07
C GLU A 493 -7.51 8.64 35.18
N ASN A 494 -6.22 8.34 35.08
CA ASN A 494 -5.63 7.29 34.25
C ASN A 494 -6.14 7.28 32.78
N PRO A 495 -6.04 8.41 32.04
CA PRO A 495 -6.53 8.49 30.68
C PRO A 495 -5.90 7.42 29.78
N LEU A 496 -6.74 6.70 29.05
CA LEU A 496 -6.27 5.78 28.02
C LEU A 496 -5.58 6.58 26.90
N GLY A 497 -4.34 6.24 26.59
CA GLY A 497 -3.57 6.91 25.52
C GLY A 497 -2.87 8.19 25.93
N LEU A 498 -2.79 8.51 27.22
CA LEU A 498 -2.00 9.65 27.74
C LEU A 498 -0.60 9.72 27.14
N GLN A 499 0.09 8.59 27.09
CA GLN A 499 1.45 8.55 26.58
C GLN A 499 1.54 8.92 25.10
N ALA A 500 0.55 8.52 24.29
CA ALA A 500 0.47 8.93 22.89
C ALA A 500 0.31 10.44 22.75
N ARG A 501 -0.57 11.03 23.57
CA ARG A 501 -0.76 12.46 23.62
C ARG A 501 0.51 13.20 24.05
N ASN A 502 1.22 12.67 25.05
CA ASN A 502 2.48 13.23 25.53
C ASN A 502 3.58 13.19 24.45
N TYR A 503 3.65 12.13 23.63
CA TYR A 503 4.61 12.06 22.51
C TYR A 503 4.35 13.10 21.43
N LEU A 504 3.10 13.53 21.24
CA LEU A 504 2.71 14.56 20.27
C LEU A 504 2.81 15.99 20.84
N ALA A 505 3.09 16.11 22.14
CA ALA A 505 3.15 17.37 22.83
C ALA A 505 4.60 17.71 23.22
N LYS A 506 4.86 18.99 23.40
CA LYS A 506 6.12 19.49 23.93
C LYS A 506 5.99 19.71 25.43
N VAL A 507 6.91 19.16 26.21
CA VAL A 507 7.02 19.49 27.64
C VAL A 507 7.52 20.92 27.77
N THR A 508 6.74 21.79 28.43
CA THR A 508 7.15 23.17 28.75
C THR A 508 7.70 23.27 30.17
N ARG A 509 7.23 22.44 31.10
CA ARG A 509 7.71 22.39 32.48
C ARG A 509 7.71 20.97 33.04
N PHE A 510 8.62 20.75 33.98
CA PHE A 510 8.82 19.46 34.63
C PHE A 510 9.19 19.64 36.10
N ALA A 511 8.60 18.85 36.98
CA ALA A 511 9.06 18.67 38.35
C ALA A 511 8.84 17.24 38.82
N GLU A 512 9.91 16.67 39.38
CA GLU A 512 9.95 15.33 39.93
C GLU A 512 10.66 15.41 41.29
N GLY A 513 10.05 14.84 42.31
CA GLY A 513 10.56 14.91 43.67
C GLY A 513 9.45 14.68 44.69
N ARG A 514 9.80 14.58 45.97
CA ARG A 514 8.78 14.60 47.04
C ARG A 514 8.19 16.01 47.08
N SER A 515 7.21 16.25 46.21
CA SER A 515 6.26 17.36 46.36
C SER A 515 5.85 17.40 47.82
N ALA A 516 5.68 18.58 48.37
CA ALA A 516 5.62 18.81 49.80
C ALA A 516 4.30 18.34 50.44
N GLY A 517 3.99 17.05 50.27
CA GLY A 517 2.79 16.37 50.71
C GLY A 517 1.54 16.74 49.92
N VAL A 518 1.64 17.35 48.73
CA VAL A 518 0.44 17.76 47.97
C VAL A 518 -0.35 16.53 47.57
N THR A 519 -1.60 16.49 48.02
CA THR A 519 -2.48 15.32 47.84
C THR A 519 -3.41 15.49 46.64
N VAL A 520 -3.91 14.37 46.11
CA VAL A 520 -4.94 14.38 45.05
C VAL A 520 -6.17 15.18 45.48
N GLY A 521 -6.60 15.08 46.74
CA GLY A 521 -7.74 15.83 47.27
C GLY A 521 -7.52 17.35 47.24
N GLU A 522 -6.29 17.82 47.54
CA GLU A 522 -5.94 19.23 47.45
C GLU A 522 -5.94 19.74 46.00
N MET A 523 -5.50 18.90 45.05
CA MET A 523 -5.53 19.22 43.63
C MET A 523 -6.96 19.24 43.08
N LYS A 524 -7.84 18.32 43.52
CA LYS A 524 -9.28 18.36 43.20
C LYS A 524 -9.95 19.61 43.75
N ALA A 525 -9.66 20.00 44.99
CA ALA A 525 -10.17 21.25 45.57
C ALA A 525 -9.68 22.49 44.78
N HIS A 526 -8.42 22.49 44.35
CA HIS A 526 -7.89 23.55 43.49
C HIS A 526 -8.59 23.60 42.12
N HIS A 527 -8.76 22.45 41.47
CA HIS A 527 -9.49 22.32 40.22
C HIS A 527 -10.93 22.85 40.33
N GLN A 528 -11.65 22.52 41.41
CA GLN A 528 -13.00 23.03 41.67
C GLN A 528 -13.03 24.54 41.91
N ALA A 529 -12.06 25.08 42.64
CA ALA A 529 -11.95 26.53 42.86
C ALA A 529 -11.68 27.28 41.54
N GLU A 530 -10.84 26.74 40.66
CA GLU A 530 -10.59 27.29 39.32
C GLU A 530 -11.82 27.18 38.41
N ALA A 531 -12.61 26.10 38.53
CA ALA A 531 -13.86 25.94 37.80
C ALA A 531 -14.87 27.05 38.16
N GLN A 532 -14.94 27.43 39.44
CA GLN A 532 -15.80 28.53 39.91
C GLN A 532 -15.33 29.92 39.42
N ARG A 533 -14.03 30.09 39.15
CA ARG A 533 -13.43 31.35 38.68
C ARG A 533 -13.56 31.60 37.19
N ALA A 534 -13.81 30.57 36.39
CA ALA A 534 -13.72 30.61 34.92
C ALA A 534 -14.74 31.54 34.19
N GLY A 535 -15.50 32.37 34.92
CA GLY A 535 -16.59 33.18 34.38
C GLY A 535 -16.23 34.48 33.64
N THR A 536 -15.01 35.02 33.76
CA THR A 536 -14.76 36.45 33.38
C THR A 536 -13.47 36.78 32.61
N GLY A 537 -12.67 35.80 32.19
CA GLY A 537 -11.33 36.01 31.58
C GLY A 537 -11.23 35.99 30.05
N ASP A 538 -10.01 36.25 29.54
CA ASP A 538 -9.59 36.21 28.13
C ASP A 538 -9.10 34.79 27.73
N LEU A 539 -9.62 34.26 26.62
CA LEU A 539 -9.62 32.83 26.28
C LEU A 539 -8.23 32.16 26.15
N ALA A 540 -7.25 32.85 25.54
CA ALA A 540 -5.96 32.21 25.20
C ALA A 540 -4.97 32.23 26.36
N ALA A 541 -4.87 33.34 27.09
CA ALA A 541 -4.10 33.41 28.33
C ALA A 541 -4.66 32.45 29.39
N ASP A 542 -5.97 32.17 29.34
CA ASP A 542 -6.66 31.34 30.32
C ASP A 542 -6.28 29.86 30.30
N MET A 543 -5.90 29.27 29.16
CA MET A 543 -5.52 27.84 29.08
C MET A 543 -4.11 27.59 29.62
N GLU A 544 -3.13 28.38 29.15
CA GLU A 544 -1.73 28.32 29.62
C GLU A 544 -1.66 28.64 31.11
N SER A 545 -2.35 29.71 31.55
CA SER A 545 -2.40 30.12 32.95
C SER A 545 -2.97 29.01 33.84
N TYR A 546 -4.03 28.33 33.41
CA TYR A 546 -4.61 27.22 34.16
C TYR A 546 -3.63 26.04 34.31
N ALA A 547 -3.07 25.54 33.21
CA ALA A 547 -2.13 24.41 33.25
C ALA A 547 -0.90 24.76 34.13
N ARG A 548 -0.40 26.00 34.01
CA ARG A 548 0.69 26.52 34.83
C ARG A 548 0.33 26.66 36.31
N ALA A 549 -0.89 27.08 36.62
CA ALA A 549 -1.38 27.19 37.99
C ALA A 549 -1.47 25.81 38.65
N VAL A 550 -1.99 24.81 37.93
CA VAL A 550 -2.01 23.41 38.37
C VAL A 550 -0.59 22.91 38.64
N PHE A 551 0.33 23.09 37.68
CA PHE A 551 1.73 22.69 37.82
C PHE A 551 2.41 23.36 39.03
N THR A 552 2.22 24.67 39.20
CA THR A 552 2.76 25.43 40.33
C THR A 552 2.16 24.95 41.65
N ARG A 553 0.84 24.70 41.69
CA ARG A 553 0.15 24.21 42.89
C ARG A 553 0.65 22.84 43.31
N ALA A 554 0.95 21.95 42.36
CA ALA A 554 1.50 20.63 42.64
C ALA A 554 2.90 20.69 43.29
N GLN A 555 3.66 21.77 43.07
CA GLN A 555 4.99 21.97 43.67
C GLN A 555 4.95 22.63 45.05
N THR A 556 4.01 23.54 45.28
CA THR A 556 4.00 24.37 46.49
C THR A 556 3.48 23.57 47.69
N PRO A 557 4.25 23.48 48.80
CA PRO A 557 3.82 22.87 50.05
C PRO A 557 2.44 23.35 50.48
N SER A 558 1.58 22.43 50.92
CA SER A 558 0.37 22.83 51.60
C SER A 558 0.76 23.59 52.85
N ALA A 559 0.31 24.85 52.97
CA ALA A 559 0.54 25.68 54.14
C ALA A 559 -0.23 25.20 55.39
N ARG A 560 -0.67 23.93 55.40
CA ARG A 560 -1.06 23.27 56.64
C ARG A 560 0.17 23.28 57.54
N GLY A 561 0.18 24.27 58.45
CA GLY A 561 1.07 24.27 59.58
C GLY A 561 1.05 22.88 60.23
N PRO A 562 2.18 22.44 60.79
CA PRO A 562 2.29 21.12 61.39
C PRO A 562 1.05 20.87 62.25
N PRO A 563 0.44 19.66 62.18
CA PRO A 563 -0.74 19.36 62.97
C PRO A 563 -0.44 19.79 64.40
N ALA A 564 -1.27 20.69 64.93
CA ALA A 564 -1.11 21.22 66.26
C ALA A 564 -1.05 20.03 67.22
N PHE A 565 0.17 19.64 67.60
CA PHE A 565 0.39 18.68 68.67
C PHE A 565 -0.20 19.35 69.90
N GLY A 566 -1.30 18.78 70.41
CA GLY A 566 -1.94 19.22 71.63
C GLY A 566 -0.89 19.40 72.72
N GLY A 567 -0.79 20.63 73.22
CA GLY A 567 0.28 21.05 74.10
C GLY A 567 0.31 20.25 75.40
N LEU A 568 1.52 19.88 75.81
CA LEU A 568 1.89 19.78 77.22
C LEU A 568 2.79 20.97 77.57
N PRO A 569 2.58 21.64 78.71
CA PRO A 569 3.33 22.83 79.07
C PRO A 569 4.63 22.43 79.75
N PHE A 570 5.79 22.79 79.20
CA PHE A 570 7.02 22.86 79.99
C PHE A 570 7.82 24.09 79.62
N GLY A 571 8.25 24.79 80.67
CA GLY A 571 8.78 26.14 80.64
C GLY A 571 10.19 26.28 80.05
N ALA A 572 10.48 27.54 79.73
CA ALA A 572 11.80 28.05 79.38
C ALA A 572 12.81 27.91 80.55
N PRO A 573 14.11 28.05 80.28
CA PRO A 573 14.69 29.40 80.32
C PRO A 573 15.63 29.70 79.14
N GLY A 574 15.88 30.98 78.94
CA GLY A 574 16.44 31.54 77.70
C GLY A 574 17.95 31.64 77.63
N PHE A 575 18.43 32.12 76.48
CA PHE A 575 19.75 32.70 76.28
C PHE A 575 19.72 33.72 75.13
N ALA A 576 20.58 34.75 75.28
CA ALA A 576 20.64 36.02 74.57
C ALA A 576 21.24 35.93 73.14
N PRO A 577 21.19 37.02 72.34
CA PRO A 577 21.54 37.00 70.92
C PRO A 577 23.01 37.35 70.66
N GLY A 578 23.68 36.56 69.82
CA GLY A 578 24.96 36.87 69.22
C GLY A 578 24.80 37.06 67.71
N GLY A 579 25.04 38.27 67.22
CA GLY A 579 25.08 38.56 65.79
C GLY A 579 26.38 38.09 65.14
N TYR A 580 26.34 37.79 63.85
CA TYR A 580 27.48 37.93 62.94
C TYR A 580 26.99 38.23 61.53
N ALA A 581 27.77 39.08 60.87
CA ALA A 581 27.50 39.74 59.61
C ALA A 581 27.98 38.95 58.39
N MET A 582 27.38 39.29 57.25
CA MET A 582 27.93 39.44 55.89
C MET A 582 28.85 38.35 55.30
N GLY A 583 28.40 37.81 54.17
CA GLY A 583 29.24 37.15 53.17
C GLY A 583 28.46 36.94 51.88
N GLY A 584 28.55 37.91 50.96
CA GLY A 584 28.00 37.78 49.61
C GLY A 584 28.90 36.95 48.70
N TYR A 585 28.30 36.29 47.70
CA TYR A 585 29.01 35.90 46.48
C TYR A 585 28.10 36.08 45.26
N SER A 586 28.73 36.66 44.25
CA SER A 586 28.23 37.07 42.95
C SER A 586 28.14 35.91 41.96
N ALA A 587 27.21 36.10 41.02
CA ALA A 587 27.05 35.55 39.67
C ALA A 587 28.13 34.61 39.09
N GLY A 588 27.64 33.56 38.44
CA GLY A 588 28.33 32.83 37.37
C GLY A 588 27.31 32.49 36.27
N VAL A 589 27.48 33.11 35.11
CA VAL A 589 26.80 32.84 33.85
C VAL A 589 27.39 31.58 33.22
N HIS A 590 26.54 30.64 32.81
CA HIS A 590 26.65 29.92 31.54
C HIS A 590 25.35 29.21 31.18
#